data_AF-A0A9P3J1A0-F1
#
_entry.id   AF-A0A9P3J1A0-F1
#
_cell.length_a   1.000
_cell.length_b   1.000
_cell.length_c   1.000
_cell.angle_alpha   90.00
_cell.angle_beta   90.00
_cell.angle_gamma   90.00
#
_symmetry.space_group_name_H-M   'P 1'
#
loop_
_entity.id
_entity.type
_entity.pdbx_description
1 polymer ?
#
loop_
_entity_poly.entity_id
_entity_poly.type
_entity_poly.pdbx_seq_one_letter_code
_entity_poly.pdbx_strand_id
1 'polypeptide(L)' 'MFKLAQKAAESARVSLRRARKEGMDAIKRAADVIPEDERKRAEKKVEEAVAAAKKQLDAICEAKEKELKG' A
#
# COMPACT_ATOMS: atom_id res chain seq x y z
N MET A 1 -12.09 -21.97 -3.43
CA MET A 1 -10.97 -21.21 -2.83
C MET A 1 -10.55 -19.99 -3.65
N PHE A 2 -10.54 -20.04 -4.99
CA PHE A 2 -10.19 -18.91 -5.87
C PHE A 2 -10.96 -17.60 -5.61
N LYS A 3 -12.28 -17.66 -5.39
CA LYS A 3 -13.10 -16.48 -5.04
C LYS A 3 -12.68 -15.79 -3.73
N LEU A 4 -12.12 -16.55 -2.77
CA LEU A 4 -11.65 -16.01 -1.50
C LEU A 4 -10.30 -15.30 -1.68
N ALA A 5 -9.40 -15.87 -2.48
CA ALA A 5 -8.12 -15.26 -2.84
C ALA A 5 -8.33 -13.94 -3.60
N GLN A 6 -9.27 -13.90 -4.56
CA GLN A 6 -9.63 -12.65 -5.26
C GLN A 6 -10.19 -11.59 -4.30
N LYS A 7 -11.11 -11.95 -3.40
CA LYS A 7 -11.63 -11.01 -2.40
C LYS A 7 -10.54 -10.48 -1.47
N ALA A 8 -9.61 -11.33 -1.06
CA ALA A 8 -8.47 -10.92 -0.23
C ALA A 8 -7.54 -9.95 -0.98
N ALA A 9 -7.27 -10.23 -2.26
CA ALA A 9 -6.48 -9.36 -3.12
C ALA A 9 -7.14 -7.98 -3.31
N GLU A 10 -8.44 -7.94 -3.60
CA GLU A 10 -9.19 -6.68 -3.71
C GLU A 10 -9.22 -5.90 -2.39
N SER A 11 -9.50 -6.58 -1.27
CA SER A 11 -9.49 -5.96 0.05
C SER A 11 -8.12 -5.36 0.38
N ALA A 12 -7.05 -6.07 0.09
CA ALA A 12 -5.71 -5.59 0.35
C ALA A 12 -5.30 -4.42 -0.57
N ARG A 13 -5.75 -4.39 -1.83
CA ARG A 13 -5.60 -3.21 -2.72
C ARG A 13 -6.34 -2.00 -2.17
N VAL A 14 -7.55 -2.18 -1.64
CA VAL A 14 -8.34 -1.10 -1.01
C VAL A 14 -7.64 -0.59 0.25
N SER A 15 -7.19 -1.50 1.13
CA SER A 15 -6.45 -1.16 2.35
C SER A 15 -5.15 -0.42 2.03
N LEU A 16 -4.42 -0.82 0.98
CA LEU A 16 -3.22 -0.13 0.55
C LEU A 16 -3.50 1.32 0.10
N ARG A 17 -4.60 1.54 -0.64
CA ARG A 17 -5.02 2.90 -1.03
C ARG A 17 -5.42 3.74 0.18
N ARG A 18 -6.10 3.15 1.17
CA ARG A 18 -6.43 3.83 2.43
C ARG A 18 -5.17 4.21 3.19
N ALA A 19 -4.24 3.27 3.39
CA ALA A 19 -2.97 3.50 4.08
C ALA A 19 -2.14 4.61 3.41
N ARG A 20 -2.06 4.64 2.07
CA ARG A 20 -1.41 5.74 1.32
C ARG A 20 -2.07 7.08 1.63
N LYS A 21 -3.41 7.12 1.56
CA LYS A 21 -4.17 8.34 1.82
C LYS A 21 -3.97 8.82 3.26
N GLU A 22 -4.06 7.92 4.24
CA GLU A 22 -3.85 8.23 5.66
C GLU A 22 -2.43 8.74 5.93
N GLY A 23 -1.40 8.11 5.34
CA GLY A 23 -0.02 8.58 5.43
C GLY A 23 0.16 9.99 4.85
N MET A 24 -0.40 10.24 3.66
CA MET A 24 -0.39 11.57 3.03
C MET A 24 -1.19 12.62 3.82
N ASP A 25 -2.34 12.26 4.40
CA ASP A 25 -3.17 13.15 5.21
C ASP A 25 -2.44 13.50 6.52
N ALA A 26 -1.80 12.53 7.15
CA ALA A 26 -0.98 12.75 8.35
C ALA A 26 0.18 13.71 8.06
N ILE A 27 0.86 13.55 6.93
CA ILE A 27 1.94 14.47 6.51
C ILE A 27 1.39 15.88 6.26
N LYS A 28 0.23 16.00 5.62
CA LYS A 28 -0.42 17.30 5.40
C LYS A 28 -0.82 17.99 6.71
N ARG A 29 -1.34 17.24 7.68
CA ARG A 29 -1.67 17.77 9.02
C ARG A 29 -0.44 18.20 9.79
N ALA A 30 0.67 17.49 9.59
CA ALA A 30 1.94 17.82 10.19
C ALA A 30 2.67 18.95 9.45
N ALA A 31 2.21 19.38 8.27
CA ALA A 31 2.93 20.30 7.40
C ALA A 31 3.19 21.68 8.03
N ASP A 32 2.31 22.13 8.94
CA ASP A 32 2.49 23.38 9.70
C ASP A 32 3.49 23.24 10.86
N VAL A 33 3.85 22.01 11.23
CA VAL A 33 4.68 21.68 12.40
C VAL A 33 6.05 21.11 12.02
N ILE A 34 6.17 20.52 10.82
CA ILE A 34 7.41 19.93 10.31
C ILE A 34 8.02 20.77 9.18
N PRO A 35 9.35 20.87 9.10
CA PRO A 35 10.01 21.58 8.01
C PRO A 35 9.75 20.90 6.66
N GLU A 36 9.77 21.68 5.58
CA GLU A 36 9.47 21.18 4.22
C GLU A 36 10.36 19.99 3.79
N ASP A 37 11.61 19.97 4.26
CA ASP A 37 12.55 18.88 3.96
C ASP A 37 12.09 17.55 4.59
N GLU A 38 11.64 17.58 5.85
CA GLU A 38 11.04 16.43 6.52
C GLU A 38 9.72 16.01 5.87
N ARG A 39 8.90 16.98 5.45
CA ARG A 39 7.66 16.72 4.71
C ARG A 39 7.93 15.92 3.44
N LYS A 40 8.86 16.38 2.59
CA LYS A 40 9.24 15.70 1.34
C LYS A 40 9.83 14.31 1.61
N ARG A 41 10.66 14.16 2.65
CA ARG A 41 11.19 12.84 3.06
C ARG A 41 10.09 11.89 3.51
N ALA A 42 9.11 12.38 4.27
CA ALA A 42 7.98 11.57 4.72
C ALA A 42 7.07 11.18 3.53
N GLU A 43 6.76 12.10 2.62
CA GLU A 43 5.99 11.81 1.40
C GLU A 43 6.67 10.72 0.57
N LYS A 44 7.98 10.84 0.37
CA LYS A 44 8.76 9.83 -0.36
C LYS A 44 8.74 8.47 0.34
N LYS A 45 8.91 8.43 1.66
CA LYS A 45 8.83 7.17 2.44
C LYS A 45 7.46 6.50 2.33
N VAL A 46 6.37 7.27 2.37
CA VAL A 46 5.02 6.74 2.19
C VAL A 46 4.85 6.17 0.78
N GLU A 47 5.29 6.88 -0.26
CA GLU A 47 5.27 6.37 -1.64
C GLU A 47 6.08 5.08 -1.80
N GLU A 48 7.29 5.03 -1.26
CA GLU A 48 8.17 3.85 -1.31
C GLU A 48 7.57 2.65 -0.56
N ALA A 49 7.03 2.87 0.64
CA ALA A 49 6.36 1.83 1.41
C ALA A 49 5.13 1.28 0.68
N VAL A 50 4.32 2.16 0.07
CA VAL A 50 3.15 1.77 -0.71
C VAL A 50 3.56 1.01 -1.97
N ALA A 51 4.63 1.41 -2.66
CA ALA A 51 5.15 0.71 -3.82
C ALA A 51 5.68 -0.69 -3.46
N ALA A 52 6.39 -0.82 -2.34
CA ALA A 52 6.88 -2.11 -1.85
C ALA A 52 5.72 -3.04 -1.48
N ALA A 53 4.74 -2.55 -0.72
CA ALA A 53 3.55 -3.31 -0.35
C ALA A 53 2.73 -3.73 -1.59
N LYS A 54 2.63 -2.87 -2.61
CA LYS A 54 1.99 -3.24 -3.89
C LYS A 54 2.69 -4.42 -4.57
N LYS A 55 4.02 -4.38 -4.67
CA LYS A 55 4.81 -5.49 -5.25
C LYS A 55 4.62 -6.78 -4.47
N GLN A 56 4.64 -6.71 -3.13
CA GLN A 56 4.38 -7.87 -2.29
C GLN A 56 2.97 -8.43 -2.52
N LEU A 57 1.98 -7.56 -2.68
CA LEU A 57 0.60 -7.97 -2.93
C LEU A 57 0.45 -8.69 -4.27
N ASP A 58 1.04 -8.15 -5.34
CA ASP A 58 1.01 -8.76 -6.66
C ASP A 58 1.74 -10.12 -6.63
N ALA A 59 2.90 -10.22 -5.96
CA ALA A 59 3.62 -11.49 -5.79
C ALA A 59 2.81 -12.55 -5.03
N ILE A 60 2.11 -12.17 -3.96
CA ILE A 60 1.23 -13.08 -3.20
C ILE A 60 0.05 -13.52 -4.07
N CYS A 61 -0.53 -12.62 -4.86
CA CYS A 61 -1.62 -12.95 -5.77
C CYS A 61 -1.17 -13.95 -6.83
N GLU A 62 -0.02 -13.70 -7.48
CA GLU A 62 0.55 -14.60 -8.48
C GLU A 62 0.91 -15.97 -7.90
N ALA A 63 1.49 -16.02 -6.71
CA ALA A 63 1.80 -17.28 -6.02
C ALA A 63 0.53 -18.08 -5.72
N LYS A 64 -0.50 -17.42 -5.17
CA LYS A 64 -1.80 -18.03 -4.87
C LYS A 64 -2.52 -18.49 -6.14
N GLU A 65 -2.43 -17.73 -7.23
CA GLU A 65 -3.01 -18.12 -8.52
C GLU A 65 -2.33 -19.37 -9.10
N LYS A 66 -1.00 -19.49 -8.98
CA LYS A 66 -0.27 -20.69 -9.39
C LYS A 66 -0.63 -21.91 -8.53
N GLU A 67 -0.71 -21.75 -7.21
CA GLU A 67 -1.12 -22.82 -6.28
C GLU A 67 -2.56 -23.31 -6.53
N LEU A 68 -3.45 -22.43 -7.01
CA LEU A 68 -4.85 -22.77 -7.26
C LEU A 68 -5.14 -23.29 -8.67
N LYS A 69 -4.23 -23.05 -9.63
CA LYS A 69 -4.33 -23.54 -11.02
C LYS A 69 -3.54 -24.82 -11.26
N GLY A 70 -2.59 -25.17 -10.40
CA GLY A 70 -1.93 -26.48 -10.34
C GLY A 70 -2.77 -27.50 -9.60
#